data_AF-A0A0N4XMN9-F1
#
_entry.id   AF-A0A0N4XMN9-F1
#
_cell.length_a   1.000
_cell.length_b   1.000
_cell.length_c   1.000
_cell.angle_alpha   90.00
_cell.angle_beta   90.00
_cell.angle_gamma   90.00
#
_symmetry.space_group_name_H-M   'P 1'
#
loop_
_entity.id
_entity.type
_entity.pdbx_description
1 polymer ?
#
loop_
_entity_poly.entity_id
_entity_poly.type
_entity_poly.pdbx_seq_one_letter_code
_entity_poly.pdbx_strand_id
1 'polypeptide(L)' 'MTSDDRRMFLKLHNDVRRNLAKGQQKLLDEYLPTASNMYKLKWSCLLEDEVARRISTCQSSPPKLDGFGLNVAA' A
#
# COMPACT_ATOMS: atom_id res chain seq x y z
N MET A 1 6.48 3.84 -13.89
CA MET A 1 5.96 2.63 -13.24
C MET A 1 5.70 1.57 -14.30
N THR A 2 6.32 0.39 -14.19
CA THR A 2 6.09 -0.74 -15.10
C THR A 2 4.94 -1.63 -14.60
N SER A 3 4.45 -2.54 -15.45
CA SER A 3 3.45 -3.53 -15.04
C SER A 3 3.94 -4.46 -13.93
N ASP A 4 5.25 -4.69 -13.87
CA ASP A 4 5.87 -5.58 -12.89
C ASP A 4 5.93 -4.90 -11.52
N ASP A 5 6.27 -3.61 -11.49
CA ASP A 5 6.23 -2.79 -10.27
C ASP A 5 4.82 -2.75 -9.67
N ARG A 6 3.79 -2.52 -10.50
CA ARG A 6 2.39 -2.53 -10.06
C ARG A 6 2.01 -3.87 -9.44
N ARG A 7 2.40 -4.99 -10.07
CA ARG A 7 2.15 -6.34 -9.53
C ARG A 7 2.89 -6.55 -8.22
N MET A 8 4.14 -6.11 -8.11
CA MET A 8 4.94 -6.21 -6.89
C MET A 8 4.29 -5.45 -5.73
N PHE A 9 3.96 -4.16 -5.90
CA PHE A 9 3.33 -3.35 -4.85
C PHE A 9 1.97 -3.91 -4.43
N LEU A 10 1.12 -4.28 -5.39
CA LEU A 10 -0.20 -4.82 -5.10
C LEU A 10 -0.12 -6.19 -4.38
N LYS A 11 0.83 -7.03 -4.79
CA LYS A 11 1.05 -8.34 -4.17
C LYS A 11 1.55 -8.18 -2.74
N LEU A 12 2.57 -7.35 -2.51
CA LEU A 12 3.12 -7.08 -1.19
C LEU A 12 2.03 -6.67 -0.19
N HIS A 13 1.20 -5.68 -0.55
CA HIS A 13 0.12 -5.21 0.31
C HIS A 13 -0.90 -6.31 0.60
N ASN A 14 -1.31 -7.05 -0.42
CA ASN A 14 -2.32 -8.10 -0.25
C ASN A 14 -1.79 -9.33 0.50
N ASP A 15 -0.51 -9.65 0.40
CA ASP A 15 0.11 -10.73 1.17
C ASP A 15 0.14 -10.39 2.66
N VAL A 16 0.57 -9.17 3.03
CA VAL A 16 0.57 -8.71 4.42
C VAL A 16 -0.86 -8.67 4.98
N ARG A 17 -1.82 -8.11 4.23
CA ARG A 17 -3.24 -8.09 4.63
C ARG A 17 -3.80 -9.50 4.85
N ARG A 18 -3.51 -10.44 3.95
CA ARG A 18 -3.92 -11.84 4.06
C ARG A 18 -3.29 -12.53 5.27
N ASN A 19 -1.99 -12.32 5.51
CA ASN A 19 -1.29 -12.92 6.64
C ASN A 19 -1.85 -12.41 7.96
N LEU A 20 -2.13 -11.11 8.06
CA LEU A 20 -2.76 -10.51 9.23
C LEU A 20 -4.16 -11.10 9.47
N ALA A 21 -5.00 -11.19 8.43
CA ALA A 21 -6.33 -11.79 8.53
C ALA A 21 -6.31 -13.23 9.07
N LYS A 22 -5.24 -13.99 8.74
CA LYS A 22 -5.04 -15.37 9.17
C LYS A 22 -4.31 -15.53 10.52
N GLY A 23 -3.91 -14.45 11.17
CA GLY A 23 -3.11 -14.51 12.40
C GLY A 23 -1.69 -15.01 12.15
N GLN A 24 -1.17 -14.83 10.95
CA GLN A 24 0.17 -15.27 10.52
C GLN A 24 1.16 -14.10 10.46
N GLN A 25 0.69 -12.87 10.63
CA GLN A 25 1.54 -11.68 10.60
C GLN A 25 2.22 -11.48 11.95
N LYS A 26 3.55 -11.42 11.94
CA LYS A 26 4.36 -11.10 13.12
C LYS A 26 4.74 -9.62 13.16
N LEU A 27 4.88 -9.11 14.36
CA LEU A 27 5.58 -7.86 14.69
C LEU A 27 6.55 -8.19 15.82
N LEU A 28 7.86 -8.11 15.54
CA LEU A 28 8.91 -8.63 16.43
C LEU A 28 8.65 -10.13 16.73
N ASP A 29 8.54 -10.50 18.00
CA ASP A 29 8.34 -11.88 18.46
C ASP A 29 6.86 -12.25 18.68
N GLU A 30 5.93 -11.31 18.46
CA GLU A 30 4.51 -11.52 18.69
C GLU A 30 3.69 -11.56 17.39
N TYR A 31 2.63 -12.36 17.39
CA TYR A 31 1.65 -12.35 16.31
C TYR A 31 0.62 -11.25 16.53
N LEU A 32 0.33 -10.51 15.46
CA LEU A 32 -0.74 -9.52 15.47
C LEU A 32 -2.13 -10.21 15.53
N PRO A 33 -3.13 -9.58 16.15
CA PRO A 33 -4.48 -10.13 16.20
C PRO A 33 -5.09 -10.28 14.80
N THR A 34 -5.93 -11.31 14.63
CA THR A 34 -6.62 -11.60 13.36
C THR A 34 -7.62 -10.51 13.00
N ALA A 35 -7.86 -10.31 11.70
CA ALA A 35 -8.86 -9.37 11.18
C ALA A 35 -9.94 -10.07 10.34
N SER A 36 -11.20 -9.95 10.74
CA SER A 36 -12.35 -10.62 10.10
C SER A 36 -12.82 -9.97 8.79
N ASN A 37 -12.64 -8.65 8.64
CA ASN A 37 -13.13 -7.87 7.49
C ASN A 37 -11.98 -7.26 6.68
N MET A 38 -10.93 -8.05 6.40
CA MET A 38 -9.74 -7.59 5.69
C MET A 38 -9.88 -7.74 4.16
N TYR A 39 -10.39 -6.70 3.50
CA TYR A 39 -10.63 -6.71 2.06
C TYR A 39 -9.34 -6.71 1.22
N LYS A 40 -9.34 -7.42 0.10
CA LYS A 40 -8.24 -7.40 -0.88
C LYS A 40 -8.23 -6.07 -1.63
N LEU A 41 -7.06 -5.45 -1.74
CA LEU A 41 -6.88 -4.24 -2.54
C LEU A 41 -6.87 -4.56 -4.04
N LYS A 42 -7.35 -3.61 -4.84
CA LYS A 42 -7.21 -3.57 -6.30
C LYS A 42 -6.37 -2.36 -6.68
N TRP A 43 -5.63 -2.49 -7.77
CA TRP A 43 -4.88 -1.36 -8.32
C TRP A 43 -5.85 -0.33 -8.92
N SER A 44 -5.55 0.96 -8.75
CA SER A 44 -6.27 2.06 -9.37
C SER A 44 -5.30 2.90 -10.18
N CYS A 45 -5.45 2.88 -11.51
CA CYS A 45 -4.64 3.71 -12.39
C CYS A 45 -4.87 5.21 -12.13
N LEU A 46 -6.10 5.61 -11.75
CA LEU A 46 -6.41 6.99 -11.41
C LEU A 46 -5.61 7.49 -10.20
N LEU A 47 -5.42 6.65 -9.19
CA LEU A 47 -4.61 7.00 -8.02
C LEU A 47 -3.12 6.99 -8.35
N GLU A 48 -2.66 6.04 -9.16
CA GLU A 48 -1.28 5.98 -9.63
C GLU A 48 -0.89 7.26 -10.38
N ASP A 49 -1.71 7.66 -11.36
CA ASP A 49 -1.44 8.83 -12.19
C ASP A 49 -1.44 10.12 -11.36
N GLU A 50 -2.38 10.24 -10.42
CA GLU A 50 -2.46 11.40 -9.54
C GLU A 50 -1.27 11.48 -8.57
N VAL A 51 -0.83 10.35 -8.01
CA VAL A 51 0.39 10.29 -7.19
C VAL A 51 1.61 10.67 -8.03
N ALA A 52 1.76 10.08 -9.22
CA ALA A 52 2.88 10.32 -10.12
C ALA A 52 3.02 11.81 -10.47
N ARG A 53 1.89 12.47 -10.75
CA ARG A 53 1.84 13.92 -11.02
C ARG A 53 2.25 14.77 -9.81
N ARG A 54 1.86 14.38 -8.60
CA ARG A 54 2.17 15.16 -7.40
C ARG A 54 3.61 14.97 -6.90
N ILE A 55 4.22 13.82 -7.15
CA ILE A 55 5.61 13.54 -6.76
C ILE A 55 6.63 13.88 -7.84
N SER A 56 6.20 14.22 -9.06
CA SER A 56 7.10 14.44 -10.21
C SER A 56 8.11 15.57 -10.02
N THR A 57 7.83 16.51 -9.12
CA THR A 57 8.72 17.65 -8.82
C THR A 57 9.72 17.35 -7.70
N CYS A 58 9.78 16.11 -7.19
CA CYS A 58 10.72 15.66 -6.15
C CYS A 58 10.75 16.59 -4.91
N GLN A 59 9.57 16.97 -4.42
CA GLN A 59 9.46 17.85 -3.24
C GLN A 59 9.91 17.13 -1.97
N SER A 60 10.43 17.88 -1.01
CA SER A 60 10.87 17.35 0.29
C SER A 60 9.73 16.92 1.21
N SER A 61 8.50 17.36 0.92
CA SER A 61 7.30 17.06 1.71
C SER A 61 6.30 16.22 0.90
N PRO A 62 5.66 15.20 1.51
CA PRO A 62 4.62 14.42 0.85
C PRO A 62 3.44 15.29 0.39
N PRO A 63 2.96 15.11 -0.85
CA PRO A 63 1.78 15.82 -1.30
C PRO A 63 0.52 15.32 -0.59
N LYS A 64 -0.45 16.19 -0.34
CA LYS A 64 -1.76 15.79 0.15
C LYS A 64 -2.53 15.04 -0.95
N LEU A 65 -3.31 14.02 -0.62
CA LEU A 65 -4.31 13.42 -1.51
C LEU A 65 -5.69 13.49 -0.83
N ASP A 66 -6.62 14.24 -1.40
CA ASP A 66 -7.92 14.45 -0.76
C ASP A 66 -8.75 13.16 -0.79
N GLY A 67 -9.16 12.68 0.38
CA GLY A 67 -9.94 11.46 0.53
C GLY A 67 -9.13 10.16 0.42
N PHE A 68 -7.80 10.23 0.27
CA PHE A 68 -6.94 9.05 0.16
C PHE A 68 -5.75 9.11 1.12
N GLY A 69 -5.38 7.97 1.68
CA GLY A 69 -4.14 7.82 2.45
C GLY A 69 -2.92 7.79 1.51
N LEU A 70 -1.78 8.29 2.00
CA LEU A 70 -0.50 8.28 1.28
C LEU A 70 0.60 7.73 2.18
N ASN A 71 1.37 6.76 1.68
CA ASN A 71 2.66 6.36 2.23
C ASN A 71 3.76 6.81 1.27
N VAL A 72 4.83 7.41 1.79
CA VAL A 72 6.04 7.77 1.04
C VAL A 72 7.22 7.02 1.65
N ALA A 73 8.02 6.38 0.80
CA ALA A 73 9.26 5.71 1.20
C ALA A 73 10.43 6.42 0.52
N ALA A 74 11.51 6.62 1.29
CA ALA A 74 12.77 7.21 0.84
C ALA A 74 13.80 6.11 0.59
#